data_AF-A0A2D5VUD9-F1
#
_entry.id   AF-A0A2D5VUD9-F1
#
_cell.length_a   1.000
_cell.length_b   1.000
_cell.length_c   1.000
_cell.angle_alpha   90.00
_cell.angle_beta   90.00
_cell.angle_gamma   90.00
#
_symmetry.space_group_name_H-M   'P 1'
#
loop_
_entity.id
_entity.type
_entity.pdbx_description
1 polymer ?
#
loop_
_entity_poly.entity_id
_entity_poly.type
_entity_poly.pdbx_seq_one_letter_code
_entity_poly.pdbx_strand_id
1 'polypeptide(L)' 'MNAPIAIIGTGIAGLSAAQALHAAGRDIELFDKSRGSG' A
#
# COMPACT_ATOMS: atom_id res chain seq x y z
N MET A 1 1.99 -0.02 -20.07
CA MET A 1 2.51 0.74 -18.90
C MET A 1 1.84 0.23 -17.64
N ASN A 2 2.60 -0.03 -16.58
CA ASN A 2 2.01 -0.26 -15.25
C ASN A 2 1.97 1.10 -14.51
N ALA A 3 0.82 1.48 -13.97
CA ALA A 3 0.71 2.69 -13.16
C ALA A 3 1.21 2.40 -11.72
N PRO A 4 1.85 3.37 -11.04
CA PRO A 4 2.20 3.23 -9.63
C PRO A 4 0.94 3.10 -8.76
N ILE A 5 1.00 2.27 -7.72
CA ILE A 5 -0.14 1.96 -6.84
C ILE A 5 0.13 2.51 -5.44
N ALA A 6 -0.75 3.38 -4.95
CA ALA A 6 -0.72 3.88 -3.58
C ALA A 6 -1.83 3.23 -2.74
N ILE A 7 -1.50 2.78 -1.53
CA ILE A 7 -2.46 2.27 -0.55
C ILE A 7 -2.51 3.25 0.63
N ILE A 8 -3.70 3.80 0.89
CA ILE A 8 -3.94 4.73 2.00
C ILE A 8 -4.64 3.98 3.15
N GLY A 9 -3.97 3.91 4.29
CA GLY A 9 -4.35 3.16 5.48
C GLY A 9 -3.74 1.76 5.50
N THR A 10 -2.93 1.46 6.52
CA THR A 10 -2.27 0.15 6.68
C THR A 10 -2.90 -0.68 7.80
N GLY A 11 -4.23 -0.70 7.85
CA GLY A 11 -4.98 -1.70 8.64
C GLY A 11 -4.94 -3.09 8.01
N ILE A 12 -5.74 -4.04 8.51
CA ILE A 12 -5.78 -5.42 8.00
C ILE A 12 -6.08 -5.46 6.48
N ALA A 13 -7.04 -4.67 6.00
CA ALA A 13 -7.37 -4.62 4.58
C ALA A 13 -6.22 -4.05 3.73
N GLY A 14 -5.61 -2.95 4.19
CA GLY A 14 -4.50 -2.31 3.48
C GLY A 14 -3.27 -3.19 3.38
N LEU A 15 -2.90 -3.87 4.47
CA LEU A 15 -1.80 -4.84 4.47
C LEU A 15 -2.10 -6.07 3.63
N SER A 16 -3.34 -6.56 3.64
CA SER A 16 -3.75 -7.69 2.79
C SER A 16 -3.63 -7.34 1.30
N ALA A 17 -4.07 -6.14 0.92
CA ALA A 17 -3.93 -5.63 -0.44
C ALA A 17 -2.46 -5.44 -0.82
N ALA A 18 -1.64 -4.87 0.08
CA ALA A 18 -0.21 -4.69 -0.12
C ALA A 18 0.50 -6.01 -0.39
N GLN A 19 0.20 -7.05 0.40
CA GLN A 19 0.78 -8.38 0.23
C GLN A 19 0.41 -8.98 -1.13
N ALA A 20 -0.86 -8.93 -1.52
CA ALA A 20 -1.30 -9.46 -2.81
C ALA A 20 -0.66 -8.73 -4.00
N LEU A 21 -0.56 -7.41 -3.94
CA LEU A 21 0.04 -6.59 -4.99
C LEU A 21 1.55 -6.77 -5.08
N HIS A 22 2.23 -6.83 -3.93
CA HIS A 22 3.66 -7.11 -3.86
C HIS A 22 4.00 -8.51 -4.40
N ALA A 23 3.20 -9.53 -4.04
CA ALA A 23 3.36 -10.89 -4.57
C ALA A 23 3.13 -10.96 -6.09
N ALA A 24 2.31 -10.07 -6.64
CA ALA A 24 2.11 -9.92 -8.09
C ALA A 24 3.23 -9.10 -8.78
N GLY A 25 4.31 -8.76 -8.06
CA GLY A 25 5.44 -7.99 -8.57
C GLY A 25 5.10 -6.54 -8.89
N ARG A 26 4.03 -6.00 -8.28
CA ARG A 26 3.63 -4.59 -8.49
C ARG A 26 4.36 -3.71 -7.49
N ASP A 27 4.80 -2.56 -8.00
CA ASP A 27 5.37 -1.52 -7.17
C ASP A 27 4.25 -0.79 -6.39
N ILE A 28 4.42 -0.69 -5.08
CA ILE A 28 3.39 -0.18 -4.15
C ILE A 28 4.00 0.78 -3.14
N GLU A 29 3.26 1.84 -2.82
CA GLU A 29 3.59 2.78 -1.75
C GLU A 29 2.49 2.80 -0.69
N LEU A 30 2.89 2.69 0.58
CA LEU A 30 1.96 2.58 1.71
C LEU A 30 1.95 3.86 2.54
N PHE A 31 0.78 4.47 2.66
CA PHE A 31 0.53 5.64 3.49
C PHE A 31 -0.31 5.23 4.69
N ASP A 32 0.03 5.69 5.89
CA ASP A 32 -0.81 5.50 7.07
C ASP A 32 -0.81 6.74 7.95
N LYS A 33 -2.00 7.16 8.39
CA LYS A 33 -2.20 8.35 9.24
C LYS A 33 -1.53 8.20 10.61
N SER A 34 -1.28 6.95 11.04
CA SER A 34 -0.65 6.64 12.32
C SER A 34 0.79 7.14 12.44
N ARG A 35 1.49 7.38 11.31
CA ARG A 35 2.88 7.88 11.29
C ARG A 35 3.01 9.39 11.59
N GLY A 36 1.93 10.04 12.03
CA GLY A 36 1.90 11.46 12.40
C GLY A 36 1.56 12.37 11.23
N SER A 37 1.03 13.55 11.53
CA SER A 37 0.99 14.66 10.56
C SER A 37 2.44 15.02 10.24
N GLY A 38 2.80 14.98 8.95
CA GLY A 38 4.09 15.47 8.47
C GLY A 38 4.34 16.93 8.82
#